data_AF-A0A8S9M579-F1
#
_entry.id   AF-A0A8S9M579-F1
#
_cell.length_a   1.000
_cell.length_b   1.000
_cell.length_c   1.000
_cell.angle_alpha   90.00
_cell.angle_beta   90.00
_cell.angle_gamma   90.00
#
_symmetry.space_group_name_H-M   'P 1'
#
loop_
_entity.id
_entity.type
_entity.pdbx_description
1 polymer ?
#
loop_
_entity_poly.entity_id
_entity_poly.type
_entity_poly.pdbx_seq_one_letter_code
_entity_poly.pdbx_strand_id
1 'polypeptide(L)'
;MVKECFANSRFDEAVNTCKRVGNTVNDSQICYRNIISRFCEQGMLSEAGAFFEDMCSKQFIIPDIPIYRIFLDAYANGSRFDNAEQMANLTADANLKCIAKFCPLD
;
A
#
# COMPACT_ATOMS: atom_id res chain seq x y z
N MET A 1 -8.48 2.90 23.20
CA MET A 1 -9.77 3.59 22.96
C MET A 1 -9.59 5.06 22.58
N VAL A 2 -9.31 6.01 23.49
CA VAL A 2 -9.26 7.45 23.11
C VAL A 2 -8.09 7.80 22.17
N LYS A 3 -6.86 7.30 22.43
CA LYS A 3 -5.69 7.53 21.56
C LYS A 3 -5.88 7.00 20.13
N GLU A 4 -6.62 5.91 20.01
CA GLU A 4 -6.89 5.22 18.76
C GLU A 4 -8.00 5.93 17.96
N CYS A 5 -9.04 6.44 18.63
CA CYS A 5 -10.00 7.37 18.01
C CYS A 5 -9.30 8.62 17.44
N PHE A 6 -8.36 9.21 18.19
CA PHE A 6 -7.61 10.38 17.71
C PHE A 6 -6.71 10.05 16.52
N ALA A 7 -6.14 8.84 16.46
CA ALA A 7 -5.41 8.38 15.29
C ALA A 7 -6.34 8.25 14.08
N ASN A 8 -7.48 7.56 14.24
CA ASN A 8 -8.48 7.34 13.19
C ASN A 8 -9.02 8.64 12.60
N SER A 9 -9.37 9.63 13.43
CA SER A 9 -9.82 10.94 12.95
C SER A 9 -8.75 11.69 12.14
N ARG A 10 -7.47 11.54 12.48
CA ARG A 10 -6.36 12.12 11.70
C ARG A 10 -6.11 11.37 10.39
N PHE A 11 -6.35 10.06 10.37
CA PHE A 11 -6.30 9.26 9.16
C PHE A 11 -7.42 9.64 8.19
N ASP A 12 -8.65 9.76 8.66
CA ASP A 12 -9.79 10.20 7.83
C ASP A 12 -9.54 11.59 7.22
N GLU A 13 -8.98 12.51 8.00
CA GLU A 13 -8.58 13.83 7.53
C GLU A 13 -7.44 13.75 6.50
N ALA A 14 -6.41 12.93 6.76
CA ALA A 14 -5.30 12.72 5.82
C ALA A 14 -5.76 12.09 4.51
N VAL A 15 -6.65 11.10 4.57
CA VAL A 15 -7.28 10.45 3.40
C VAL A 15 -8.09 11.46 2.61
N ASN A 16 -8.95 12.24 3.27
CA ASN A 16 -9.76 13.26 2.62
C ASN A 16 -8.90 14.37 2.00
N THR A 17 -7.81 14.75 2.66
CA THR A 17 -6.85 15.72 2.13
C THR A 17 -6.14 15.16 0.91
N CYS A 18 -5.68 13.90 0.93
CA CYS A 18 -5.09 13.25 -0.24
C CYS A 18 -6.04 13.18 -1.44
N LYS A 19 -7.32 12.87 -1.19
CA LYS A 19 -8.35 12.85 -2.23
C LYS A 19 -8.68 14.24 -2.80
N ARG A 20 -8.51 15.30 -2.00
CA ARG A 20 -8.78 16.70 -2.41
C ARG A 20 -7.60 17.40 -3.07
N VAL A 21 -6.37 17.08 -2.66
CA VAL A 21 -5.14 17.83 -3.03
C VAL A 21 -4.33 17.10 -4.11
N GLY A 22 -4.59 15.81 -4.36
CA GLY A 22 -4.01 15.06 -5.47
C GLY A 22 -4.45 15.60 -6.82
N ASN A 23 -3.79 16.65 -7.31
CA ASN A 23 -4.05 17.24 -8.62
C ASN A 23 -3.37 16.45 -9.75
N THR A 24 -2.42 15.57 -9.40
CA THR A 24 -1.70 14.72 -10.34
C THR A 24 -1.70 13.25 -9.89
N VAL A 25 -1.45 12.36 -10.84
CA VAL A 25 -1.28 10.92 -10.58
C VAL A 25 -0.12 10.67 -9.60
N ASN A 26 0.97 11.42 -9.75
CA ASN A 26 2.16 11.26 -8.90
C ASN A 26 1.91 11.68 -7.45
N ASP A 27 1.19 12.80 -7.24
CA ASP A 27 0.80 13.23 -5.89
C ASP A 27 -0.12 12.20 -5.23
N SER A 28 -1.02 11.61 -6.01
CA SER A 28 -1.90 10.55 -5.55
C SER A 28 -1.13 9.29 -5.13
N GLN A 29 -0.12 8.89 -5.91
CA GLN A 29 0.75 7.74 -5.57
C GLN A 29 1.54 7.96 -4.27
N ILE A 30 2.13 9.14 -4.09
CA ILE A 30 2.82 9.53 -2.85
C ILE A 30 1.85 9.51 -1.67
N CYS A 31 0.62 10.01 -1.89
CA CYS A 31 -0.46 9.99 -0.91
C CYS A 31 -0.80 8.59 -0.41
N TYR A 32 -1.09 7.64 -1.32
CA TYR A 32 -1.38 6.26 -0.96
C TYR A 32 -0.22 5.64 -0.19
N ARG A 33 1.02 5.81 -0.68
CA ARG A 33 2.21 5.28 -0.01
C ARG A 33 2.36 5.80 1.41
N ASN A 34 2.19 7.11 1.62
CA ASN A 34 2.32 7.72 2.95
C ASN A 34 1.27 7.20 3.92
N ILE A 35 0.00 7.11 3.48
CA ILE A 35 -1.11 6.63 4.32
C ILE A 35 -0.91 5.16 4.68
N ILE A 36 -0.58 4.31 3.69
CA ILE A 36 -0.28 2.89 3.90
C ILE A 36 0.89 2.71 4.88
N SER A 37 1.98 3.46 4.72
CA SER A 37 3.13 3.43 5.65
C SER A 37 2.70 3.70 7.08
N ARG A 38 1.88 4.74 7.29
CA ARG A 38 1.43 5.11 8.63
C ARG A 38 0.49 4.10 9.25
N PHE A 39 -0.41 3.49 8.48
CA PHE A 39 -1.24 2.39 8.99
C PHE A 39 -0.38 1.18 9.38
N CYS A 40 0.57 0.79 8.53
CA CYS A 40 1.50 -0.30 8.82
C CYS A 40 2.35 -0.04 10.08
N GLU A 41 2.92 1.16 10.23
CA GLU A 41 3.69 1.57 11.43
C GLU A 41 2.87 1.51 12.72
N GLN A 42 1.55 1.69 12.64
CA GLN A 42 0.65 1.61 13.80
C GLN A 42 0.04 0.21 14.00
N GLY A 43 0.40 -0.77 13.17
CA GLY A 43 -0.15 -2.12 13.23
C GLY A 43 -1.59 -2.24 12.72
N MET A 44 -2.12 -1.18 12.09
CA MET A 44 -3.46 -1.10 11.50
C MET A 44 -3.48 -1.77 10.11
N LEU A 45 -3.16 -3.06 10.08
CA LEU A 45 -2.91 -3.80 8.83
C LEU A 45 -4.17 -4.01 7.98
N SER A 46 -5.35 -4.06 8.62
CA SER A 46 -6.64 -4.17 7.91
C SER A 46 -6.93 -2.91 7.10
N GLU A 47 -6.73 -1.74 7.71
CA GLU A 47 -6.91 -0.44 7.09
C GLU A 47 -5.87 -0.20 5.99
N ALA A 48 -4.61 -0.58 6.24
CA ALA A 48 -3.56 -0.56 5.23
C ALA A 48 -3.96 -1.39 3.99
N GLY A 49 -4.45 -2.61 4.21
CA GLY A 49 -4.90 -3.51 3.13
C GLY A 49 -6.05 -2.92 2.33
N ALA A 50 -7.08 -2.39 2.98
CA ALA A 50 -8.21 -1.75 2.29
C ALA A 50 -7.77 -0.54 1.45
N PHE A 51 -6.81 0.25 1.93
CA PHE A 51 -6.28 1.39 1.19
C PHE A 51 -5.40 0.96 -0.01
N PHE A 52 -4.68 -0.16 0.14
CA PHE A 52 -3.93 -0.78 -0.95
C PHE A 52 -4.85 -1.33 -2.04
N GLU A 53 -5.98 -1.96 -1.68
CA GLU A 53 -6.99 -2.40 -2.65
C GLU A 53 -7.63 -1.22 -3.40
N ASP A 54 -7.98 -0.14 -2.68
CA ASP A 54 -8.48 1.09 -3.32
C ASP A 54 -7.43 1.68 -4.28
N MET A 55 -6.13 1.67 -3.93
CA MET A 55 -5.05 2.06 -4.82
C MET A 55 -5.03 1.21 -6.11
N CYS A 56 -5.08 -0.12 -5.97
CA CYS A 56 -5.07 -1.05 -7.10
C CYS A 56 -6.30 -0.90 -8.01
N SER A 57 -7.42 -0.41 -7.47
CA SER A 57 -8.64 -0.16 -8.25
C SER A 57 -8.56 1.08 -9.15
N LYS A 58 -7.58 1.98 -8.95
CA LYS A 58 -7.44 3.21 -9.75
C LYS A 58 -6.65 2.94 -11.04
N GLN A 59 -7.17 3.42 -12.16
CA GLN A 59 -6.63 3.13 -13.50
C GLN A 59 -5.18 3.62 -13.73
N PHE A 60 -4.74 4.67 -13.04
CA PHE A 60 -3.44 5.30 -13.28
C PHE A 60 -2.49 5.25 -12.08
N ILE A 61 -2.89 4.59 -10.99
CA ILE A 61 -2.08 4.49 -9.78
C ILE A 61 -1.67 3.03 -9.63
N ILE A 62 -0.37 2.77 -9.67
CA ILE A 62 0.18 1.41 -9.64
C ILE A 62 1.02 1.27 -8.37
N PRO A 63 0.83 0.20 -7.58
CA PRO A 63 1.69 -0.04 -6.44
C PRO A 63 3.15 -0.23 -6.88
N ASP A 64 4.06 0.46 -6.21
CA ASP A 64 5.49 0.40 -6.46
C ASP A 64 6.20 -0.58 -5.50
N ILE A 65 7.45 -0.92 -5.82
CA ILE A 65 8.29 -1.79 -4.97
C ILE A 65 8.31 -1.33 -3.49
N PRO A 66 8.45 -0.03 -3.18
CA PRO A 66 8.37 0.47 -1.81
C PRO A 66 7.10 0.10 -1.04
N ILE A 67 5.92 0.14 -1.67
CA ILE A 67 4.67 -0.24 -0.99
C ILE A 67 4.70 -1.71 -0.56
N TYR A 68 5.16 -2.61 -1.42
CA TYR A 68 5.26 -4.03 -1.07
C TYR A 68 6.22 -4.27 0.09
N ARG A 69 7.36 -3.58 0.09
CA ARG A 69 8.34 -3.64 1.18
C ARG A 69 7.73 -3.19 2.52
N ILE A 70 6.96 -2.10 2.52
CA ILE A 70 6.28 -1.61 3.73
C ILE A 70 5.37 -2.69 4.33
N PHE A 71 4.59 -3.40 3.51
CA PHE A 71 3.74 -4.49 3.99
C PHE A 71 4.55 -5.69 4.49
N LEU A 72 5.61 -6.09 3.78
CA LEU A 72 6.48 -7.20 4.21
C LEU A 72 7.11 -6.91 5.58
N ASP A 73 7.67 -5.71 5.76
CA ASP A 73 8.27 -5.29 7.03
C ASP A 73 7.21 -5.29 8.15
N ALA A 74 6.01 -4.79 7.88
CA ALA A 74 4.92 -4.73 8.86
C ALA A 74 4.39 -6.12 9.24
N TYR A 75 4.20 -7.02 8.27
CA TYR A 75 3.78 -8.40 8.52
C TYR A 75 4.84 -9.20 9.28
N ALA A 76 6.12 -9.04 8.93
CA ALA A 76 7.23 -9.68 9.64
C ALA A 76 7.29 -9.22 11.12
N ASN A 77 7.17 -7.91 11.36
CA ASN A 77 7.14 -7.35 12.71
C ASN A 77 5.92 -7.82 13.52
N GLY A 78 4.78 -8.05 12.85
CA GLY A 78 3.56 -8.60 13.44
C GLY A 78 3.54 -10.13 13.57
N SER A 79 4.60 -10.83 13.20
CA SER A 79 4.65 -12.30 13.10
C SER A 79 3.50 -12.90 12.26
N ARG A 80 3.07 -12.18 11.21
CA ARG A 80 2.02 -12.56 10.26
C ARG A 80 2.65 -13.16 8.99
N PHE A 81 3.32 -14.30 9.14
CA PHE A 81 4.15 -14.86 8.08
C PHE A 81 3.36 -15.30 6.83
N ASP A 82 2.14 -15.83 6.99
CA ASP A 82 1.29 -16.21 5.85
C ASP A 82 0.95 -15.01 4.96
N ASN A 83 0.62 -13.87 5.59
CA ASN A 83 0.38 -12.61 4.87
C ASN A 83 1.66 -12.08 4.20
N ALA A 84 2.82 -12.23 4.86
CA ALA A 84 4.10 -11.84 4.28
C ALA A 84 4.43 -12.69 3.04
N GLU A 85 4.20 -14.00 3.10
CA GLU A 85 4.37 -14.91 1.96
C GLU A 85 3.45 -14.53 0.80
N GLN A 86 2.15 -14.31 1.08
CA GLN A 86 1.20 -13.88 0.06
C GLN A 86 1.63 -12.56 -0.60
N MET A 87 2.10 -11.59 0.19
CA MET A 87 2.57 -10.30 -0.33
C MET A 87 3.86 -10.46 -1.16
N ALA A 88 4.77 -11.34 -0.74
CA ALA A 88 6.00 -11.64 -1.50
C ALA A 88 5.67 -12.29 -2.86
N ASN A 89 4.73 -13.24 -2.89
CA ASN A 89 4.27 -13.87 -4.12
C ASN A 89 3.64 -12.86 -5.07
N LEU A 90 2.80 -11.95 -4.57
CA LEU A 90 2.21 -10.88 -5.37
C LEU A 90 3.27 -9.92 -5.92
N THR A 91 4.31 -9.62 -5.15
CA THR A 91 5.46 -8.82 -5.58
C THR A 91 6.24 -9.50 -6.70
N ALA A 92 6.46 -10.82 -6.60
CA ALA A 92 7.11 -11.60 -7.64
C ALA A 92 6.28 -11.60 -8.92
N ASP A 93 4.97 -11.85 -8.84
CA ASP A 93 4.07 -11.85 -9.99
C ASP A 93 3.99 -10.48 -10.69
N ALA A 94 3.89 -9.39 -9.92
CA ALA A 94 3.83 -8.04 -10.46
C ALA A 94 5.13 -7.66 -11.19
N ASN A 95 6.29 -8.00 -10.62
CA ASN A 95 7.59 -7.65 -11.20
C ASN A 95 8.00 -8.60 -12.34
N LEU A 96 7.67 -9.89 -12.26
CA LEU A 96 7.95 -10.87 -13.32
C LEU A 96 7.08 -10.64 -14.55
N LYS A 97 5.80 -10.24 -14.40
CA LYS A 97 4.96 -9.85 -15.55
C LYS A 97 5.52 -8.65 -16.32
N CYS A 98 6.15 -7.71 -15.63
CA CYS A 98 6.84 -6.60 -16.29
C CYS A 98 8.04 -7.09 -17.11
N ILE A 99 8.86 -7.99 -16.57
CA ILE A 99 10.04 -8.52 -17.27
C ILE A 99 9.64 -9.44 -18.44
N ALA A 100 8.62 -10.28 -18.26
CA ALA A 100 8.11 -11.18 -19.30
C ALA A 100 7.52 -10.44 -20.51
N LYS A 101 7.07 -9.18 -20.36
CA LYS A 101 6.69 -8.33 -21.51
C LYS A 101 7.90 -7.88 -22.35
N PHE A 102 9.10 -7.88 -21.79
CA PHE A 102 10.33 -7.45 -22.46
C PHE A 102 11.25 -8.61 -22.85
N CYS A 103 10.92 -9.85 -22.50
CA CYS A 103 11.55 -11.06 -23.02
C CYS A 103 10.61 -11.68 -24.06
N PRO A 104 10.79 -11.46 -25.37
CA PRO A 104 10.17 -12.32 -26.35
C PRO A 104 10.70 -13.73 -26.08
N LEU A 105 9.80 -14.63 -25.67
CA LEU A 105 10.07 -16.05 -25.70
C LEU A 105 10.07 -16.44 -27.18
N ASP A 106 11.26 -16.51 -27.76
CA ASP A 106 11.50 -17.18 -29.04
C ASP A 106 11.29 -18.70 -28.90
#